data_AF-A0A401IM90-F1
#
_entry.id   AF-A0A401IM90-F1
#
_cell.length_a   1.000
_cell.length_b   1.000
_cell.length_c   1.000
_cell.angle_alpha   90.00
_cell.angle_beta   90.00
_cell.angle_gamma   90.00
#
_symmetry.space_group_name_H-M   'P 1'
#
loop_
_entity.id
_entity.type
_entity.pdbx_description
1 polymer ?
#
loop_
_entity_poly.entity_id
_entity_poly.type
_entity_poly.pdbx_seq_one_letter_code
_entity_poly.pdbx_strand_id
1 'polypeptide(L)'
;MNEAYNIAQQGGKHSGFYNEYTTRSNTEIQKGIDSINKQISEHEDKIRNPQKYISNFNNLDPRQQKALPQKWQSDIKRQIEQKTILEGILKERGQ
;
A
#
# COMPACT_ATOMS: atom_id res chain seq x y z
N MET A 1 13.89 -5.83 8.90
CA MET A 1 13.65 -4.47 8.38
C MET A 1 12.23 -4.10 8.78
N ASN A 2 12.04 -3.43 9.91
CA ASN A 2 10.73 -3.03 10.45
C ASN A 2 10.64 -1.50 10.54
N GLU A 3 11.32 -0.80 9.64
CA GLU A 3 11.50 0.65 9.74
C GLU A 3 10.15 1.40 9.70
N ALA A 4 9.28 1.06 8.74
CA ALA A 4 7.93 1.64 8.66
C ALA A 4 7.10 1.35 9.92
N TYR A 5 7.21 0.15 10.48
CA TYR A 5 6.57 -0.23 11.74
C TYR A 5 7.08 0.62 12.91
N ASN A 6 8.40 0.66 13.11
CA ASN A 6 9.03 1.41 14.20
C ASN A 6 8.68 2.91 14.12
N ILE A 7 8.75 3.50 12.93
CA ILE A 7 8.41 4.91 12.70
C ILE A 7 6.95 5.17 13.04
N ALA A 8 6.03 4.30 12.59
CA ALA A 8 4.61 4.46 12.87
C ALA A 8 4.29 4.30 14.37
N GLN A 9 4.91 3.30 15.02
CA GLN A 9 4.78 3.04 16.46
C GLN A 9 5.28 4.23 17.30
N GLN A 10 6.32 4.93 16.85
CA GLN A 10 6.87 6.12 17.51
C GLN A 10 6.09 7.41 17.22
N GLY A 11 4.94 7.34 16.54
CA GLY A 11 4.10 8.50 16.22
C GLY A 11 4.45 9.22 14.92
N GLY A 12 5.37 8.67 14.13
CA GLY A 12 5.78 9.22 12.84
C GLY A 12 4.82 8.92 11.68
N LYS A 13 5.37 8.78 10.48
CA LYS A 13 4.60 8.46 9.26
C LYS A 13 3.74 7.21 9.50
N HIS A 14 2.46 7.27 9.10
CA HIS A 14 1.44 6.22 9.28
C HIS A 14 1.04 5.92 10.73
N SER A 15 1.34 6.78 11.71
CA SER A 15 0.93 6.58 13.11
C SER A 15 -0.58 6.42 13.29
N GLY A 16 -1.41 7.18 12.55
CA GLY A 16 -2.86 7.00 12.56
C GLY A 16 -3.30 5.61 12.08
N PHE A 17 -2.65 5.08 11.04
CA PHE A 17 -2.92 3.74 10.51
C PHE A 17 -2.49 2.65 11.50
N TYR A 18 -1.31 2.82 12.13
CA TYR A 18 -0.86 1.93 13.20
C TYR A 18 -1.86 1.91 14.36
N ASN A 19 -2.26 3.08 14.87
CA ASN A 19 -3.20 3.20 15.99
C ASN A 19 -4.57 2.59 15.69
N GLU A 20 -5.04 2.70 14.45
CA GLU A 20 -6.28 2.06 14.02
C GLU A 20 -6.16 0.52 14.08
N TYR A 21 -5.11 -0.04 13.48
CA TYR A 21 -4.95 -1.49 13.35
C TYR A 21 -4.48 -2.19 14.64
N THR A 22 -3.85 -1.49 15.59
CA THR A 22 -3.54 -2.06 16.91
C THR A 22 -4.79 -2.37 17.73
N THR A 23 -5.95 -1.80 17.40
CA THR A 23 -7.24 -2.13 18.04
C THR A 23 -7.99 -3.28 17.36
N ARG A 24 -7.60 -3.65 16.15
CA ARG A 24 -8.27 -4.69 15.35
C ARG A 24 -7.80 -6.10 15.72
N SER A 25 -8.61 -7.11 15.42
CA SER A 25 -8.25 -8.52 15.61
C SER A 25 -7.16 -8.99 14.62
N ASN A 26 -6.43 -10.06 14.95
CA ASN A 26 -5.41 -10.62 14.05
C ASN A 26 -5.99 -11.02 12.69
N THR A 27 -7.23 -11.55 12.67
CA THR A 27 -7.92 -11.90 11.43
C THR A 27 -8.22 -10.68 10.56
N GLU A 28 -8.62 -9.56 11.15
CA GLU A 28 -8.83 -8.31 10.40
C GLU A 28 -7.53 -7.72 9.89
N ILE A 29 -6.44 -7.83 10.65
CA ILE A 29 -5.11 -7.43 10.19
C ILE A 29 -4.68 -8.27 8.98
N GLN A 30 -4.87 -9.60 9.04
CA GLN A 30 -4.56 -10.49 7.92
C GLN A 30 -5.38 -10.15 6.66
N LYS A 31 -6.68 -9.89 6.81
CA LYS A 31 -7.53 -9.41 5.71
C LYS A 31 -7.04 -8.07 5.15
N GLY A 32 -6.53 -7.19 6.02
CA GLY A 32 -5.88 -5.94 5.63
C GLY A 32 -4.65 -6.19 4.75
N ILE A 33 -3.76 -7.10 5.15
CA ILE A 33 -2.58 -7.51 4.38
C ILE A 33 -2.99 -8.08 3.02
N ASP A 34 -3.99 -8.96 2.96
CA ASP A 34 -4.47 -9.55 1.71
C ASP A 34 -5.05 -8.49 0.76
N SER A 35 -5.82 -7.54 1.30
CA SER A 35 -6.35 -6.40 0.56
C SER A 35 -5.22 -5.53 -0.01
N ILE A 36 -4.20 -5.23 0.80
CA ILE A 36 -3.03 -4.46 0.36
C ILE A 36 -2.28 -5.21 -0.76
N ASN A 37 -2.05 -6.52 -0.62
CA ASN A 37 -1.39 -7.33 -1.66
C ASN A 37 -2.17 -7.27 -2.99
N LYS A 38 -3.51 -7.37 -2.93
CA LYS A 38 -4.36 -7.22 -4.12
C LYS A 38 -4.20 -5.84 -4.76
N GLN A 39 -4.18 -4.78 -3.95
CA GLN A 39 -4.01 -3.43 -4.45
C GLN A 39 -2.62 -3.22 -5.08
N ILE A 40 -1.55 -3.76 -4.49
CA ILE A 40 -0.19 -3.70 -5.06
C ILE A 40 -0.21 -4.35 -6.45
N SER A 41 -0.74 -5.58 -6.55
CA SER A 41 -0.82 -6.31 -7.82
C SER A 41 -1.63 -5.54 -8.88
N GLU A 42 -2.73 -4.88 -8.49
CA GLU A 42 -3.51 -4.05 -9.40
C GLU A 42 -2.71 -2.82 -9.88
N HIS A 43 -1.95 -2.17 -9.01
CA HIS A 43 -1.10 -1.03 -9.41
C HIS A 43 0.06 -1.47 -10.31
N GLU A 44 0.66 -2.62 -10.04
CA GLU A 44 1.67 -3.22 -10.93
C GLU A 44 1.10 -3.53 -12.31
N ASP A 45 -0.14 -4.04 -12.37
CA ASP A 45 -0.82 -4.28 -13.65
C ASP A 45 -1.23 -2.96 -14.33
N LYS A 46 -1.62 -1.92 -13.60
CA LYS A 46 -1.84 -0.57 -14.17
C LYS A 46 -0.57 0.01 -14.79
N ILE A 47 0.59 -0.18 -14.17
CA ILE A 47 1.88 0.27 -14.71
C ILE A 47 2.23 -0.50 -15.98
N ARG A 48 2.04 -1.82 -15.99
CA ARG A 48 2.35 -2.67 -17.16
C ARG A 48 1.35 -2.52 -18.31
N ASN A 49 0.07 -2.37 -17.96
CA ASN A 49 -1.07 -2.43 -18.88
C ASN A 49 -2.07 -1.27 -18.61
N PRO A 50 -1.65 0.00 -18.71
CA PRO A 50 -2.50 1.14 -18.34
C PRO A 50 -3.81 1.20 -19.15
N GLN A 51 -3.79 0.77 -20.41
CA GLN A 51 -4.95 0.76 -21.30
C GLN A 51 -6.08 -0.19 -20.83
N LYS A 52 -5.74 -1.23 -20.05
CA LYS A 52 -6.72 -2.14 -19.45
C LYS A 52 -7.60 -1.44 -18.42
N TYR A 53 -7.06 -0.41 -17.76
CA TYR A 53 -7.72 0.33 -16.68
C TYR A 53 -8.21 1.71 -17.13
N ILE A 54 -7.58 2.29 -18.14
CA ILE A 54 -7.94 3.57 -18.73
C ILE A 54 -7.97 3.38 -20.25
N SER A 55 -9.15 3.12 -20.80
CA SER A 55 -9.31 2.72 -22.21
C SER A 55 -8.76 3.76 -23.20
N ASN A 56 -8.81 5.05 -22.85
CA ASN A 56 -8.27 6.14 -23.66
C ASN A 56 -6.87 6.61 -23.24
N PHE A 57 -6.08 5.77 -22.55
CA PHE A 57 -4.77 6.17 -21.99
C PHE A 57 -3.85 6.84 -23.02
N ASN A 58 -3.77 6.30 -24.23
CA ASN A 58 -2.91 6.84 -25.30
C ASN A 58 -3.37 8.21 -25.83
N ASN A 59 -4.62 8.59 -25.55
CA ASN A 59 -5.21 9.87 -25.95
C ASN A 59 -5.21 10.90 -24.81
N LEU A 60 -4.69 10.55 -23.63
CA LEU A 60 -4.50 11.50 -22.53
C LEU A 60 -3.40 12.51 -22.89
N ASP A 61 -3.40 13.64 -22.18
CA ASP A 61 -2.29 14.58 -22.26
C ASP A 61 -0.96 13.86 -21.98
N PRO A 62 0.12 14.11 -22.75
CA PRO A 62 1.40 13.42 -22.56
C PRO A 62 1.99 13.55 -21.15
N ARG A 63 1.69 14.64 -20.42
CA ARG A 63 2.08 14.81 -19.02
C ARG A 63 1.30 13.86 -18.12
N GLN A 64 0.01 13.64 -18.38
CA GLN A 64 -0.81 12.67 -17.65
C GLN A 64 -0.35 11.23 -17.90
N GLN A 65 -0.03 10.88 -19.15
CA GLN A 65 0.50 9.56 -19.49
C GLN A 65 1.79 9.25 -18.71
N LYS A 66 2.66 10.25 -18.52
CA LYS A 66 3.90 10.12 -17.73
C LYS A 66 3.66 10.12 -16.22
N ALA A 67 2.72 10.92 -15.73
CA ALA A 67 2.48 11.08 -14.29
C ALA A 67 1.75 9.87 -13.66
N LEU A 68 0.87 9.19 -14.41
CA LEU A 68 0.08 8.07 -13.90
C LEU A 68 0.95 6.89 -13.39
N PRO A 69 1.92 6.36 -14.16
CA PRO A 69 2.82 5.32 -13.68
C PRO A 69 3.62 5.75 -12.44
N GLN A 70 4.07 7.00 -12.37
CA GLN A 70 4.82 7.53 -11.22
C GLN A 70 3.95 7.60 -9.96
N LYS A 71 2.68 8.00 -10.12
CA LYS A 71 1.69 7.99 -9.05
C LYS A 71 1.47 6.56 -8.53
N TRP A 72 1.18 5.62 -9.42
CA TRP A 72 0.94 4.23 -9.02
C TRP A 72 2.17 3.59 -8.37
N GLN A 73 3.38 3.92 -8.81
CA GLN A 73 4.61 3.50 -8.14
C GLN A 73 4.70 4.05 -6.71
N SER A 74 4.30 5.30 -6.50
CA SER A 74 4.25 5.91 -5.16
C SER A 74 3.16 5.28 -4.29
N ASP A 75 2.01 4.91 -4.88
CA ASP A 75 0.94 4.19 -4.20
C ASP A 75 1.39 2.79 -3.76
N ILE A 76 2.15 2.06 -4.59
CA ILE A 76 2.77 0.78 -4.23
C ILE A 76 3.71 0.94 -3.04
N LYS A 77 4.61 1.95 -3.07
CA LYS A 77 5.52 2.21 -1.94
C LYS A 77 4.77 2.43 -0.63
N ARG A 78 3.71 3.26 -0.67
CA ARG A 78 2.84 3.49 0.51
C ARG A 78 2.18 2.21 1.00
N GLN A 79 1.68 1.38 0.08
CA GLN A 79 1.05 0.10 0.41
C GLN A 79 2.03 -0.90 1.03
N ILE A 80 3.27 -0.97 0.52
CA ILE A 80 4.34 -1.78 1.11
C ILE A 80 4.63 -1.32 2.54
N GLU A 81 4.74 -0.01 2.80
CA GLU A 81 4.93 0.52 4.16
C GLU A 81 3.78 0.12 5.09
N GLN A 82 2.53 0.26 4.64
CA GLN A 82 1.35 -0.13 5.42
C GLN A 82 1.32 -1.64 5.70
N LYS A 83 1.66 -2.47 4.71
CA LYS A 83 1.79 -3.93 4.90
C LYS A 83 2.85 -4.25 5.96
N THR A 84 4.04 -3.64 5.88
CA THR A 84 5.10 -3.82 6.87
C THR A 84 4.65 -3.45 8.28
N ILE A 85 3.80 -2.41 8.42
CA ILE A 85 3.21 -2.04 9.71
C ILE A 85 2.29 -3.16 10.22
N LEU A 86 1.39 -3.68 9.38
CA LEU A 86 0.47 -4.75 9.75
C LEU A 86 1.20 -6.04 10.15
N GLU A 87 2.22 -6.44 9.37
CA GLU A 87 3.08 -7.58 9.67
C GLU A 87 3.84 -7.37 10.99
N GLY A 88 4.29 -6.14 11.26
CA GLY A 88 4.92 -5.78 12.53
C GLY A 88 3.98 -5.93 13.73
N ILE A 89 2.72 -5.51 13.62
CA ILE A 89 1.71 -5.67 14.68
C ILE A 89 1.45 -7.15 14.95
N LEU A 90 1.28 -7.98 13.90
CA LEU A 90 1.08 -9.43 14.06
C LEU A 90 2.27 -10.10 14.77
N LYS A 91 3.48 -9.75 14.34
CA LYS A 91 4.71 -10.26 14.96
C LYS A 91 4.83 -9.87 16.43
N GLU A 92 4.50 -8.63 16.78
CA GLU A 92 4.48 -8.17 18.19
C GLU A 92 3.49 -8.97 19.04
N ARG A 93 2.37 -9.39 18.44
CA ARG A 93 1.34 -10.24 19.08
C ARG A 93 1.70 -11.73 19.08
N GLY A 94 2.88 -12.12 18.62
CA GLY A 94 3.32 -13.51 18.56
C GLY A 94 2.60 -14.35 17.51
N GLN A 95 2.19 -13.74 16.40
CA GLN A 95 1.69 -14.43 15.21
C GLN A 95 2.79 -14.60 14.16
#